data_AF-A0A661DYW2-F1
#
_entry.id   AF-A0A661DYW2-F1
#
_cell.length_a   1.000
_cell.length_b   1.000
_cell.length_c   1.000
_cell.angle_alpha   90.00
_cell.angle_beta   90.00
_cell.angle_gamma   90.00
#
_symmetry.space_group_name_H-M   'P 1'
#
loop_
_entity.id
_entity.type
_entity.pdbx_description
1 polymer ?
#
loop_
_entity_poly.entity_id
_entity_poly.type
_entity_poly.pdbx_seq_one_letter_code
_entity_poly.pdbx_strand_id
1 'polypeptide(L)'
;MAAKGKQPMRPQERRKFLRTLVMGAGLLGTSLLGFIPVLGGWVRRLRPPGALQEKQFLAACIKCGQCVQVCPVEAIKLADLDEGFGVGVPYINARDQACDFSCDGLQCVLACPTGALTHELNYSHETDMGIAKVVSPATCLAAQGKSFREQARGADFTGTLRYDAVDRWNPIPV
;
A
#
# COMPACT_ATOMS: atom_id res chain seq x y z
N MET A 1 -23.42 -56.73 -32.83
CA MET A 1 -22.81 -55.58 -32.14
C MET A 1 -22.10 -56.10 -30.89
N ALA A 2 -20.78 -56.30 -30.94
CA ALA A 2 -20.03 -56.88 -29.83
C ALA A 2 -19.67 -55.80 -28.80
N ALA A 3 -20.19 -55.94 -27.58
CA ALA A 3 -19.82 -55.11 -26.44
C ALA A 3 -18.34 -55.37 -26.08
N LYS A 4 -17.47 -54.39 -26.33
CA LYS A 4 -16.07 -54.44 -25.88
C LYS A 4 -16.03 -54.39 -24.35
N GLY A 5 -15.80 -55.55 -23.72
CA GLY A 5 -15.52 -55.66 -22.30
C GLY A 5 -14.24 -54.89 -21.93
N LYS A 6 -14.32 -54.03 -20.91
CA LYS A 6 -13.17 -53.29 -20.37
C LYS A 6 -12.18 -54.29 -19.76
N GLN A 7 -11.01 -54.46 -20.37
CA GLN A 7 -9.93 -55.26 -19.81
C GLN A 7 -9.44 -54.65 -18.48
N PRO A 8 -9.18 -55.46 -17.43
CA PRO A 8 -8.66 -54.95 -16.17
C PRO A 8 -7.22 -54.45 -16.35
N MET A 9 -6.98 -53.16 -16.10
CA MET A 9 -5.63 -52.56 -16.12
C MET A 9 -4.65 -53.32 -15.22
N ARG A 10 -3.42 -53.54 -15.70
CA ARG A 10 -2.39 -54.24 -14.94
C ARG A 10 -1.96 -53.39 -13.72
N PRO A 11 -1.59 -54.01 -12.58
CA PRO A 11 -1.19 -53.27 -11.38
C PRO A 11 -0.05 -52.25 -11.60
N GLN A 12 0.88 -52.54 -12.52
CA GLN A 12 1.98 -51.63 -12.89
C GLN A 12 1.50 -50.39 -13.67
N GLU A 13 0.53 -50.54 -14.57
CA GLU A 13 -0.05 -49.44 -15.36
C GLU A 13 -0.83 -48.48 -14.46
N ARG A 14 -1.59 -49.01 -13.49
CA ARG A 14 -2.27 -48.20 -12.47
C ARG A 14 -1.30 -47.37 -11.63
N ARG A 15 -0.17 -47.96 -11.19
CA ARG A 15 0.86 -47.26 -10.41
C ARG A 15 1.54 -46.16 -11.23
N LYS A 16 1.84 -46.43 -12.50
CA LYS A 16 2.44 -45.43 -13.40
C LYS A 16 1.51 -44.24 -13.61
N PHE A 17 0.23 -44.51 -13.85
CA PHE A 17 -0.81 -43.47 -13.99
C PHE A 17 -0.94 -42.62 -12.74
N LEU A 18 -1.09 -43.23 -11.55
CA LEU A 18 -1.20 -42.50 -10.29
C LEU A 18 0.03 -41.62 -10.00
N ARG A 19 1.25 -42.12 -10.26
CA ARG A 19 2.48 -41.34 -10.10
C ARG A 19 2.52 -40.12 -11.00
N THR A 20 2.18 -40.28 -12.28
CA THR A 20 2.10 -39.17 -13.23
C THR A 20 1.06 -38.14 -12.81
N LEU A 21 -0.09 -38.59 -12.29
CA LEU A 21 -1.17 -37.71 -11.82
C LEU A 21 -0.76 -36.90 -10.59
N VAL A 22 -0.13 -37.54 -9.60
CA VAL A 22 0.38 -36.85 -8.40
C VAL A 22 1.49 -35.86 -8.76
N MET A 23 2.44 -36.23 -9.62
CA MET A 23 3.49 -35.32 -10.08
C MET A 23 2.90 -34.13 -10.87
N GLY A 24 1.97 -34.40 -11.79
CA GLY A 24 1.29 -33.34 -12.56
C GLY A 24 0.49 -32.39 -11.68
N ALA A 25 -0.30 -32.93 -10.75
CA ALA A 25 -1.05 -32.13 -9.78
C ALA A 25 -0.14 -31.35 -8.82
N GLY A 26 0.99 -31.93 -8.39
CA GLY A 26 1.98 -31.27 -7.56
C GLY A 26 2.65 -30.09 -8.26
N LEU A 27 3.05 -30.25 -9.52
CA LEU A 27 3.65 -29.18 -10.33
C LEU A 27 2.66 -28.05 -10.60
N LEU A 28 1.41 -28.38 -10.93
CA LEU A 28 0.35 -27.39 -11.15
C LEU A 28 0.00 -26.66 -9.84
N GLY A 29 -0.18 -27.40 -8.75
CA GLY A 29 -0.51 -26.83 -7.44
C GLY A 29 0.57 -25.89 -6.92
N THR A 30 1.85 -26.27 -7.04
CA THR A 30 2.97 -25.42 -6.64
C THR A 30 3.11 -24.17 -7.51
N SER A 31 2.91 -24.29 -8.82
CA SER A 31 2.92 -23.14 -9.74
C SER A 31 1.84 -22.11 -9.40
N LEU A 32 0.69 -22.56 -8.90
CA LEU A 32 -0.44 -21.70 -8.53
C LEU A 32 -0.26 -21.00 -7.17
N LEU A 33 0.71 -21.39 -6.34
CA LEU A 33 0.96 -20.73 -5.05
C LEU A 33 1.29 -19.23 -5.21
N GLY A 34 1.90 -18.82 -6.33
CA GLY A 34 2.18 -17.41 -6.62
C GLY A 34 0.93 -16.54 -6.81
N PHE A 35 -0.25 -17.14 -7.03
CA PHE A 35 -1.52 -16.41 -7.16
C PHE A 35 -2.23 -16.19 -5.81
N ILE A 36 -1.76 -16.82 -4.73
CA ILE A 36 -2.32 -16.63 -3.37
C ILE A 36 -2.40 -15.14 -2.97
N PRO A 37 -1.31 -14.34 -3.05
CA PRO A 37 -1.37 -12.92 -2.66
C PRO A 37 -2.30 -12.11 -3.58
N VAL A 38 -2.47 -12.52 -4.84
CA VAL A 38 -3.37 -11.86 -5.80
C VAL A 38 -4.84 -12.08 -5.42
N LEU A 39 -5.19 -13.27 -4.92
CA LEU A 39 -6.55 -13.60 -4.47
C LEU A 39 -6.93 -12.87 -3.17
N GLY A 40 -5.98 -12.60 -2.28
CA GLY A 40 -6.22 -11.89 -1.01
C GLY A 40 -6.17 -10.36 -1.08
N GLY A 41 -5.63 -9.80 -2.17
CA GLY A 41 -5.11 -8.43 -2.18
C GLY A 41 -6.06 -7.35 -2.73
N TRP A 42 -7.11 -7.00 -2.00
CA TRP A 42 -7.78 -5.69 -2.11
C TRP A 42 -7.70 -4.96 -0.76
N VAL A 43 -6.49 -4.65 -0.31
CA VAL A 43 -6.29 -3.81 0.87
C VAL A 43 -6.49 -2.35 0.45
N ARG A 44 -7.51 -1.69 0.98
CA ARG A 44 -7.65 -0.23 0.79
C ARG A 44 -6.48 0.44 1.47
N ARG A 45 -5.56 0.97 0.67
CA ARG A 45 -4.40 1.72 1.16
C ARG A 45 -4.61 3.20 0.97
N LEU A 46 -4.07 3.97 1.92
CA LEU A 46 -3.95 5.41 1.75
C LEU A 46 -2.88 5.68 0.69
N ARG A 47 -3.22 6.45 -0.33
CA ARG A 47 -2.29 6.80 -1.41
C ARG A 47 -1.59 8.14 -1.10
N PRO A 48 -0.42 8.39 -1.71
CA PRO A 48 0.26 9.69 -1.59
C PRO A 48 -0.60 10.85 -2.10
N PRO A 49 -0.26 12.10 -1.71
CA PRO A 49 -0.92 13.30 -2.22
C PRO A 49 -1.00 13.31 -3.76
N GLY A 50 -2.15 13.69 -4.30
CA GLY A 50 -2.38 13.78 -5.73
C GLY A 50 -2.55 12.46 -6.46
N ALA A 51 -2.66 11.32 -5.78
CA ALA A 51 -2.91 10.06 -6.45
C ALA A 51 -4.22 10.08 -7.25
N LEU A 52 -4.16 9.60 -8.49
CA LEU A 52 -5.35 9.36 -9.31
C LEU A 52 -6.30 8.36 -8.64
N GLN A 53 -7.50 8.23 -9.19
CA GLN A 53 -8.42 7.18 -8.78
C GLN A 53 -7.75 5.80 -8.89
N GLU A 54 -7.90 4.95 -7.87
CA GLU A 54 -7.13 3.71 -7.68
C GLU A 54 -6.84 2.89 -8.96
N LYS A 55 -7.84 2.66 -9.83
CA LYS A 55 -7.62 1.92 -11.08
C LYS A 55 -6.69 2.63 -12.05
N GLN A 56 -6.86 3.94 -12.23
CA GLN A 56 -6.00 4.77 -13.08
C GLN A 56 -4.62 4.92 -12.48
N PHE A 57 -4.55 5.08 -11.16
CA PHE A 57 -3.31 5.13 -10.42
C PHE A 57 -2.47 3.86 -10.61
N LEU A 58 -3.08 2.68 -10.45
CA LEU A 58 -2.41 1.39 -10.65
C LEU A 58 -1.96 1.18 -12.11
N ALA A 59 -2.68 1.76 -13.08
CA ALA A 59 -2.31 1.68 -14.49
C ALA A 59 -1.17 2.66 -14.86
N ALA A 60 -1.12 3.84 -14.23
CA ALA A 60 -0.12 4.87 -14.52
C ALA A 60 1.17 4.72 -13.70
N CYS A 61 1.11 4.10 -12.52
CA CYS A 61 2.25 3.94 -11.63
C CYS A 61 3.25 2.89 -12.18
N ILE A 62 4.44 3.35 -12.58
CA ILE A 62 5.54 2.48 -13.03
C ILE A 62 6.42 1.96 -11.89
N LYS A 63 6.03 2.17 -10.63
CA LYS A 63 6.72 1.63 -9.45
C LYS A 63 8.21 2.05 -9.35
N CYS A 64 8.52 3.27 -9.80
CA CYS A 64 9.89 3.79 -9.84
C CYS A 64 10.47 4.21 -8.48
N GLY A 65 9.63 4.36 -7.45
CA GLY A 65 10.07 4.74 -6.10
C GLY A 65 10.49 6.19 -5.90
N GLN A 66 10.43 7.07 -6.91
CA GLN A 66 10.86 8.47 -6.78
C GLN A 66 10.10 9.24 -5.68
N CYS A 67 8.79 9.01 -5.55
CA CYS A 67 7.98 9.59 -4.47
C CYS A 67 8.46 9.21 -3.07
N VAL A 68 9.05 8.02 -2.88
CA VAL A 68 9.62 7.56 -1.61
C VAL A 68 10.92 8.29 -1.30
N GLN A 69 11.78 8.45 -2.31
CA GLN A 69 13.09 9.09 -2.16
C GLN A 69 12.98 10.58 -1.80
N VAL A 70 11.99 11.29 -2.36
CA VAL A 70 11.80 12.72 -2.08
C VAL A 70 11.01 13.01 -0.82
N CYS A 71 10.45 12.00 -0.14
CA CYS A 71 9.64 12.19 1.05
C CYS A 71 10.54 12.39 2.29
N PRO A 72 10.62 13.61 2.86
CA PRO A 72 11.57 13.92 3.92
C PRO A 72 11.22 13.28 5.27
N VAL A 73 9.96 12.90 5.46
CA VAL A 73 9.47 12.23 6.66
C VAL A 73 9.27 10.72 6.40
N GLU A 74 9.66 10.22 5.23
CA GLU A 74 9.54 8.79 4.89
C GLU A 74 8.13 8.19 5.08
N ALA A 75 7.08 9.02 4.91
CA ALA A 75 5.69 8.58 5.06
C ALA A 75 5.24 7.61 3.95
N ILE A 76 5.88 7.70 2.77
CA ILE A 76 5.54 6.88 1.61
C ILE A 76 6.41 5.63 1.64
N LYS A 77 5.78 4.45 1.62
CA LYS A 77 6.43 3.14 1.54
C LYS A 77 6.00 2.42 0.26
N LEU A 78 6.86 1.54 -0.25
CA LEU A 78 6.51 0.65 -1.35
C LEU A 78 5.93 -0.64 -0.79
N ALA A 79 4.88 -1.10 -1.44
CA ALA A 79 4.26 -2.37 -1.17
C ALA A 79 5.20 -3.56 -1.41
N ASP A 80 5.19 -4.53 -0.49
CA ASP A 80 6.02 -5.73 -0.55
C ASP A 80 5.49 -6.79 -1.54
N LEU A 81 6.27 -7.86 -1.73
CA LEU A 81 6.01 -8.92 -2.72
C LEU A 81 4.76 -9.76 -2.46
N ASP A 82 4.29 -9.81 -1.21
CA ASP A 82 3.11 -10.53 -0.77
C ASP A 82 1.81 -9.73 -0.95
N GLU A 83 1.90 -8.52 -1.51
CA GLU A 83 0.80 -7.58 -1.59
C GLU A 83 0.05 -7.58 -2.93
N GLY A 84 0.22 -8.64 -3.73
CA GLY A 84 -0.55 -8.90 -4.96
C GLY A 84 -0.48 -7.80 -6.01
N PHE A 85 -1.63 -7.26 -6.44
CA PHE A 85 -1.65 -6.13 -7.40
C PHE A 85 -1.04 -4.85 -6.86
N GLY A 86 -0.91 -4.75 -5.52
CA GLY A 86 -0.27 -3.63 -4.86
C GLY A 86 1.24 -3.66 -4.92
N VAL A 87 1.91 -4.77 -5.25
CA VAL A 87 3.38 -4.93 -5.17
C VAL A 87 4.11 -3.75 -5.83
N GLY A 88 5.02 -3.11 -5.10
CA GLY A 88 5.79 -1.95 -5.54
C GLY A 88 5.01 -0.66 -5.76
N VAL A 89 3.70 -0.65 -5.48
CA VAL A 89 2.85 0.55 -5.58
C VAL A 89 2.96 1.33 -4.26
N PRO A 90 3.19 2.65 -4.29
CA PRO A 90 3.40 3.42 -3.07
C PRO A 90 2.11 3.57 -2.26
N TYR A 91 2.26 3.55 -0.94
CA TYR A 91 1.19 3.74 0.03
C TYR A 91 1.71 4.46 1.27
N ILE A 92 0.79 4.92 2.12
CA ILE A 92 1.08 5.55 3.40
C ILE A 92 0.37 4.76 4.51
N ASN A 93 1.10 4.41 5.57
CA ASN A 93 0.50 3.97 6.82
C ASN A 93 0.46 5.13 7.80
N ALA A 94 -0.64 5.90 7.79
CA ALA A 94 -0.77 7.13 8.56
C ALA A 94 -0.71 6.95 10.10
N ARG A 95 -0.86 5.72 10.60
CA ARG A 95 -0.70 5.43 12.03
C ARG A 95 0.76 5.35 12.45
N ASP A 96 1.59 4.77 11.59
CA ASP A 96 3.03 4.61 11.84
C ASP A 96 3.77 5.90 11.46
N GLN A 97 3.50 6.41 10.25
CA GLN A 97 4.06 7.66 9.77
C GLN A 97 3.08 8.38 8.83
N ALA A 98 2.67 9.58 9.24
CA ALA A 98 1.73 10.39 8.47
C ALA A 98 2.46 11.32 7.48
N CYS A 99 1.81 11.63 6.36
CA CYS A 99 2.22 12.78 5.56
C CYS A 99 1.84 14.05 6.31
N ASP A 100 2.83 14.84 6.68
CA ASP A 100 2.66 16.09 7.42
C ASP A 100 2.96 17.33 6.56
N PHE A 101 3.09 17.14 5.24
CA PHE A 101 3.41 18.18 4.27
C PHE A 101 4.70 18.97 4.55
N SER A 102 5.65 18.40 5.32
CA SER A 102 6.98 18.99 5.62
C SER A 102 7.86 19.31 4.40
N CYS A 103 7.43 18.92 3.20
CA CYS A 103 8.19 19.11 1.96
C CYS A 103 7.73 20.35 1.16
N ASP A 104 7.15 21.35 1.83
CA ASP A 104 6.51 22.48 1.17
C ASP A 104 5.38 22.01 0.24
N GLY A 105 4.61 21.03 0.74
CA GLY A 105 3.39 20.53 0.11
C GLY A 105 3.57 19.26 -0.72
N LEU A 106 4.23 19.31 -1.88
CA LEU A 106 3.95 18.33 -2.94
C LEU A 106 5.18 17.81 -3.71
N GLN A 107 6.35 17.65 -3.08
CA GLN A 107 7.55 17.13 -3.77
C GLN A 107 7.35 15.75 -4.40
N CYS A 108 6.54 14.89 -3.77
CA CYS A 108 6.21 13.57 -4.32
C CYS A 108 5.48 13.66 -5.66
N VAL A 109 4.59 14.65 -5.83
CA VAL A 109 3.88 14.93 -7.09
C VAL A 109 4.87 15.38 -8.15
N LEU A 110 5.71 16.38 -7.84
CA LEU A 110 6.73 16.90 -8.75
C LEU A 110 7.73 15.83 -9.21
N ALA A 111 8.03 14.86 -8.35
CA ALA A 111 8.93 13.75 -8.65
C ALA A 111 8.27 12.62 -9.45
N CYS A 112 6.95 12.63 -9.68
CA CYS A 112 6.24 11.56 -10.36
C CYS A 112 6.34 11.69 -11.89
N PRO A 113 7.11 10.85 -12.60
CA PRO A 113 7.34 11.07 -14.03
C PRO A 113 6.15 10.67 -14.91
N THR A 114 5.21 9.88 -14.40
CA THR A 114 4.11 9.32 -15.21
C THR A 114 2.77 10.02 -14.99
N GLY A 115 2.69 10.99 -14.08
CA GLY A 115 1.43 11.60 -13.70
C GLY A 115 0.48 10.66 -12.94
N ALA A 116 0.99 9.55 -12.38
CA ALA A 116 0.21 8.74 -11.44
C ALA A 116 -0.19 9.57 -10.20
N LEU A 117 0.64 10.54 -9.83
CA LEU A 117 0.27 11.66 -8.99
C LEU A 117 0.00 12.87 -9.90
N THR A 118 -1.17 13.48 -9.78
CA THR A 118 -1.61 14.59 -10.64
C THR A 118 -0.79 15.86 -10.38
N HIS A 119 -0.32 16.49 -11.46
CA HIS A 119 0.40 17.76 -11.42
C HIS A 119 -0.55 18.98 -11.43
N GLU A 120 -1.86 18.75 -11.34
CA GLU A 120 -2.85 19.83 -11.30
C GLU A 120 -2.93 20.52 -9.92
N LEU A 121 -2.31 19.92 -8.90
CA LEU A 121 -2.28 20.42 -7.53
C LEU A 121 -1.07 21.33 -7.31
N ASN A 122 -1.33 22.53 -6.79
CA ASN A 122 -0.31 23.54 -6.47
C ASN A 122 -0.06 23.62 -4.96
N TYR A 123 -1.07 23.33 -4.14
CA TYR A 123 -1.00 23.49 -2.69
C TYR A 123 -1.48 22.24 -1.93
N SER A 124 -0.98 22.07 -0.71
CA SER A 124 -1.32 20.92 0.15
C SER A 124 -2.81 20.80 0.48
N HIS A 125 -3.52 21.93 0.63
CA HIS A 125 -4.95 21.94 0.94
C HIS A 125 -5.85 21.54 -0.23
N GLU A 126 -5.30 21.49 -1.46
CA GLU A 126 -6.02 21.00 -2.65
C GLU A 126 -5.98 19.46 -2.74
N THR A 127 -5.16 18.82 -1.90
CA THR A 127 -4.96 17.37 -1.95
C THR A 127 -6.12 16.61 -1.33
N ASP A 128 -6.62 15.61 -2.04
CA ASP A 128 -7.51 14.59 -1.48
C ASP A 128 -6.74 13.27 -1.36
N MET A 129 -6.48 12.87 -0.12
CA MET A 129 -5.84 11.59 0.21
C MET A 129 -6.83 10.58 0.78
N GLY A 130 -8.09 10.95 0.96
CA GLY A 130 -9.12 10.17 1.66
C GLY A 130 -9.59 10.79 2.97
N ILE A 131 -10.60 10.16 3.58
CA ILE A 131 -11.31 10.67 4.76
C ILE A 131 -10.84 9.96 6.03
N ALA A 132 -10.36 10.73 7.01
CA ALA A 132 -10.03 10.23 8.33
C ALA A 132 -11.28 9.99 9.17
N LYS A 133 -11.36 8.83 9.85
CA LYS A 133 -12.43 8.51 10.80
C LYS A 133 -11.95 8.70 12.23
N VAL A 134 -12.62 9.56 12.99
CA VAL A 134 -12.44 9.66 14.44
C VAL A 134 -13.06 8.42 15.10
N VAL A 135 -12.24 7.55 15.66
CA VAL A 135 -12.69 6.26 16.23
C VAL A 135 -13.51 6.46 17.50
N SER A 136 -13.09 7.40 18.34
CA SER A 136 -13.74 7.69 19.63
C SER A 136 -14.06 9.19 19.75
N PRO A 137 -15.20 9.65 19.18
CA PRO A 137 -15.58 11.05 19.24
C PRO A 137 -15.71 11.58 20.67
N ALA A 138 -16.13 10.72 21.61
CA ALA A 138 -16.26 11.06 23.02
C ALA A 138 -14.93 11.44 23.69
N THR A 139 -13.78 10.93 23.23
CA THR A 139 -12.45 11.25 23.81
C THR A 139 -11.71 12.34 23.03
N CYS A 140 -12.24 12.78 21.88
CA CYS A 140 -11.61 13.82 21.08
C CYS A 140 -11.67 15.17 21.80
N LEU A 141 -10.51 15.72 22.17
CA LEU A 141 -10.40 17.00 22.88
C LEU A 141 -11.08 18.14 22.10
N ALA A 142 -10.93 18.16 20.78
CA ALA A 142 -11.58 19.15 19.92
C ALA A 142 -13.12 19.01 19.95
N ALA A 143 -13.66 17.79 19.92
CA ALA A 143 -15.10 17.56 20.03
C ALA A 143 -15.66 17.92 21.42
N GLN A 144 -14.82 17.84 22.47
CA GLN A 144 -15.14 18.28 23.83
C GLN A 144 -14.95 19.80 24.04
N GLY A 145 -14.46 20.55 23.04
CA GLY A 145 -14.12 21.98 23.18
C GLY A 145 -12.92 22.25 24.11
N LYS A 146 -12.07 21.26 24.34
CA LYS A 146 -10.86 21.39 25.18
C LYS A 146 -9.65 21.75 24.32
N SER A 147 -8.78 22.60 24.85
CA SER A 147 -7.47 22.88 24.24
C SER A 147 -6.49 21.74 24.50
N PHE A 148 -5.58 21.53 23.55
CA PHE A 148 -4.43 20.64 23.71
C PHE A 148 -3.19 21.48 24.04
N ARG A 149 -2.42 21.09 25.05
CA ARG A 149 -1.28 21.86 25.56
C ARG A 149 0.04 21.10 25.62
N GLU A 150 0.04 19.82 25.25
CA GLU A 150 1.22 18.96 25.28
C GLU A 150 1.79 18.76 23.88
N GLN A 151 2.76 17.85 23.72
CA GLN A 151 3.30 17.51 22.41
C GLN A 151 2.32 16.61 21.65
N ALA A 152 1.96 16.98 20.41
CA ALA A 152 0.98 16.25 19.60
C ALA A 152 1.39 14.78 19.33
N ARG A 153 2.69 14.51 19.38
CA ARG A 153 3.29 13.17 19.38
C ARG A 153 4.09 13.05 20.66
N GLY A 154 3.81 12.02 21.47
CA GLY A 154 4.51 11.78 22.73
C GLY A 154 5.94 11.27 22.51
N ALA A 155 6.68 11.09 23.60
CA ALA A 155 8.06 10.57 23.57
C ALA A 155 8.16 9.12 23.02
N ASP A 156 7.03 8.42 22.95
CA ASP A 156 6.85 7.08 22.40
C ASP A 156 6.68 7.06 20.87
N PHE A 157 6.56 8.22 20.23
CA PHE A 157 6.45 8.30 18.77
C PHE A 157 7.79 8.01 18.08
N THR A 158 7.81 6.97 17.25
CA THR A 158 9.03 6.51 16.55
C THR A 158 9.16 7.01 15.12
N GLY A 159 8.27 7.89 14.66
CA GLY A 159 8.28 8.40 13.28
C GLY A 159 9.33 9.49 13.05
N THR A 160 9.69 9.68 11.78
CA THR A 160 10.65 10.70 11.34
C THR A 160 10.02 12.09 11.32
N LEU A 161 10.63 13.05 12.01
CA LEU A 161 10.27 14.46 11.91
C LEU A 161 11.34 15.18 11.09
N ARG A 162 10.95 15.87 10.00
CA ARG A 162 11.92 16.61 9.16
C ARG A 162 12.60 17.74 9.93
N TYR A 163 11.88 18.35 10.86
CA TYR A 163 12.38 19.44 11.69
C TYR A 163 12.14 19.13 13.16
N ASP A 164 12.80 18.11 13.68
CA ASP A 164 12.84 17.80 15.11
C ASP A 164 13.41 18.97 15.93
N ALA A 165 14.38 19.70 15.37
CA ALA A 165 15.02 20.85 15.99
C ALA A 165 14.31 22.20 15.79
N VAL A 166 13.30 22.29 14.90
CA VAL A 166 12.56 23.54 14.63
C VAL A 166 11.15 23.41 15.19
N ASP A 167 10.84 24.22 16.21
CA ASP A 167 9.50 24.32 16.76
C ASP A 167 8.54 24.96 15.74
N ARG A 168 7.81 24.13 15.01
CA ARG A 168 6.84 24.54 13.97
C ARG A 168 5.61 25.25 14.53
N TRP A 169 5.39 25.16 15.85
CA TRP A 169 4.24 25.75 16.51
C TRP A 169 4.57 27.14 17.07
N ASN A 170 5.84 27.53 17.05
CA ASN A 170 6.29 28.86 17.35
C ASN A 170 6.57 29.61 16.03
N PRO A 171 5.83 30.69 15.69
CA PRO A 171 6.05 31.45 14.47
C PRO A 171 7.50 31.96 14.41
N ILE A 172 8.22 31.63 13.34
CA ILE A 172 9.57 32.15 13.10
C ILE A 172 9.40 33.53 12.48
N PRO A 173 9.83 34.63 13.14
CA PRO A 173 9.76 35.95 12.56
C PRO A 173 10.69 36.02 11.34
N VAL A 174 10.15 36.54 10.24
CA VAL A 174 10.85 36.80 8.98
C VAL A 174 11.58 38.14 9.01
#